data_AF-A0A2I0JHJ6-F1
#
_entry.id   AF-A0A2I0JHJ6-F1
#
_cell.length_a   1.000
_cell.length_b   1.000
_cell.length_c   1.000
_cell.angle_alpha   90.00
_cell.angle_beta   90.00
_cell.angle_gamma   90.00
#
_symmetry.space_group_name_H-M   'P 1'
#
loop_
_entity.id
_entity.type
_entity.pdbx_description
1 polymer ?
#
loop_
_entity_poly.entity_id
_entity_poly.type
_entity_poly.pdbx_seq_one_letter_code
_entity_poly.pdbx_strand_id
1 'polypeptide(L)'
;IGTPTKKDYFLCAETPGAARAWVATLHSSQLVLKAHKEAVNSLSGNGSAKLGTVATVVAAANSTALECSKEIEAAMQVSMRNALGVMTNKPIDGPMDDLTIMKETLRVKDEELQNLARDLRARDSTIKEIAEKLSETAEAAEAAASAAHTMDEQRRIACSEIERLTQKYEKQLVSSKTKLKESDEKVAALTRERDQLIKQRDSALQEAQLWRSELAKARERAVILEAAVVRAEEKVRVTEADAEAKIKDAEQKESAAMKDKQELLAYVNVLQAQLQRQHIDSKQVFEEKVEFCSDMTKHVDSSEENVDKACLSVSRAIPVSGESVIHMSEDQANPQPVREGEWSDIQATDARIADVREVGPPQVEAGSLDIPVVHDTQEQGVASYHHQP
;
A
#
# COMPACT_ATOMS: atom_id res chain seq x y z
N ILE A 1 -29.07 -64.71 49.08
CA ILE A 1 -29.90 -64.90 47.86
C ILE A 1 -29.22 -66.01 47.07
N GLY A 2 -29.91 -67.12 46.79
CA GLY A 2 -29.32 -68.27 46.09
C GLY A 2 -29.28 -68.06 44.58
N THR A 3 -28.27 -68.59 43.90
CA THR A 3 -28.19 -68.61 42.44
C THR A 3 -29.15 -69.67 41.86
N PRO A 4 -30.13 -69.31 41.01
CA PRO A 4 -31.02 -70.28 40.38
C PRO A 4 -30.28 -71.27 39.49
N THR A 5 -30.83 -72.48 39.35
CA THR A 5 -30.24 -73.55 38.53
C THR A 5 -30.65 -73.44 37.06
N LYS A 6 -29.93 -74.12 36.17
CA LYS A 6 -30.13 -74.03 34.71
C LYS A 6 -31.50 -74.51 34.22
N LYS A 7 -32.29 -75.23 35.06
CA LYS A 7 -33.67 -75.64 34.73
C LYS A 7 -34.70 -74.54 35.03
N ASP A 8 -34.44 -73.71 36.04
CA ASP A 8 -35.40 -72.73 36.55
C ASP A 8 -35.67 -71.60 35.53
N TYR A 9 -34.71 -71.35 34.62
CA TYR A 9 -34.84 -70.40 33.52
C TYR A 9 -35.84 -70.80 32.42
N PHE A 10 -36.14 -72.10 32.26
CA PHE A 10 -37.01 -72.57 31.17
C PHE A 10 -38.51 -72.48 31.49
N LEU A 11 -38.90 -72.72 32.75
CA LEU A 11 -40.31 -72.67 33.18
C LEU A 11 -40.91 -71.25 33.10
N CYS A 12 -40.08 -70.21 33.09
CA CYS A 12 -40.52 -68.83 32.91
C CYS A 12 -40.83 -68.44 31.45
N ALA A 13 -40.66 -69.33 30.47
CA ALA A 13 -40.93 -69.03 29.05
C ALA A 13 -42.32 -69.49 28.58
N GLU A 14 -42.92 -70.51 29.21
CA GLU A 14 -44.11 -71.20 28.67
C GLU A 14 -45.45 -70.47 28.93
N THR A 15 -45.47 -69.39 29.72
CA THR A 15 -46.70 -68.61 29.94
C THR A 15 -46.76 -67.38 29.02
N PRO A 16 -47.91 -67.12 28.34
CA PRO A 16 -48.08 -65.92 27.52
C PRO A 16 -47.93 -64.60 28.29
N GLY A 17 -48.10 -64.60 29.62
CA GLY A 17 -47.81 -63.45 30.48
C GLY A 17 -46.32 -63.12 30.53
N ALA A 18 -45.49 -64.11 30.87
CA ALA A 18 -44.04 -63.92 30.92
C ALA A 18 -43.45 -63.57 29.54
N ALA A 19 -43.98 -64.17 28.45
CA ALA A 19 -43.59 -63.81 27.09
C ALA A 19 -43.86 -62.32 26.77
N ARG A 20 -45.03 -61.78 27.17
CA ARG A 20 -45.33 -60.34 27.02
C ARG A 20 -44.40 -59.47 27.87
N ALA A 21 -44.14 -59.85 29.11
CA ALA A 21 -43.25 -59.10 29.99
C ALA A 21 -41.78 -59.08 29.50
N TRP A 22 -41.30 -60.18 28.90
CA TRP A 22 -40.01 -60.21 28.21
C TRP A 22 -39.96 -59.25 27.01
N VAL A 23 -41.01 -59.24 26.18
CA VAL A 23 -41.12 -58.30 25.04
C VAL A 23 -41.17 -56.84 25.52
N ALA A 24 -41.93 -56.53 26.57
CA ALA A 24 -42.00 -55.19 27.16
C ALA A 24 -40.67 -54.73 27.79
N THR A 25 -39.95 -55.66 28.43
CA THR A 25 -38.61 -55.41 28.99
C THR A 25 -37.58 -55.15 27.87
N LEU A 26 -37.64 -55.93 26.79
CA LEU A 26 -36.79 -55.74 25.61
C LEU A 26 -37.09 -54.40 24.90
N HIS A 27 -38.36 -54.05 24.73
CA HIS A 27 -38.77 -52.78 24.15
C HIS A 27 -38.33 -51.58 25.00
N SER A 28 -38.47 -51.68 26.33
CA SER A 28 -37.96 -50.66 27.27
C SER A 28 -36.45 -50.50 27.17
N SER A 29 -35.72 -51.61 27.07
CA SER A 29 -34.26 -51.63 26.89
C SER A 29 -33.85 -51.00 25.54
N GLN A 30 -34.60 -51.27 24.48
CA GLN A 30 -34.41 -50.66 23.16
C GLN A 30 -34.66 -49.15 23.19
N LEU A 31 -35.65 -48.67 23.96
CA LEU A 31 -35.92 -47.25 24.16
C LEU A 31 -34.76 -46.54 24.87
N VAL A 32 -34.22 -47.16 25.93
CA VAL A 32 -33.05 -46.66 26.68
C VAL A 32 -31.80 -46.64 25.80
N LEU A 33 -31.53 -47.70 25.03
CA LEU A 33 -30.42 -47.74 24.08
C LEU A 33 -30.55 -46.69 22.97
N LYS A 34 -31.77 -46.44 22.47
CA LYS A 34 -32.05 -45.38 21.50
C LYS A 34 -31.76 -44.00 22.10
N ALA A 35 -32.27 -43.71 23.30
CA ALA A 35 -32.00 -42.46 24.00
C ALA A 35 -30.49 -42.26 24.30
N HIS A 36 -29.77 -43.31 24.67
CA HIS A 36 -28.31 -43.26 24.82
C HIS A 36 -27.59 -42.99 23.48
N LYS A 37 -28.00 -43.64 22.38
CA LYS A 37 -27.43 -43.39 21.04
C LYS A 37 -27.69 -41.95 20.57
N GLU A 38 -28.90 -41.44 20.81
CA GLU A 38 -29.27 -40.06 20.50
C GLU A 38 -28.49 -39.06 21.37
N ALA A 39 -28.27 -39.36 22.65
CA ALA A 39 -27.42 -38.56 23.53
C ALA A 39 -25.94 -38.57 23.10
N VAL A 40 -25.40 -39.72 22.72
CA VAL A 40 -24.01 -39.86 22.22
C VAL A 40 -23.81 -39.11 20.91
N ASN A 41 -24.71 -39.28 19.93
CA ASN A 41 -24.68 -38.49 18.69
C ASN A 41 -24.82 -36.98 18.98
N SER A 42 -25.59 -36.61 20.01
CA SER A 42 -25.80 -35.24 20.46
C SER A 42 -24.67 -34.65 21.31
N LEU A 43 -23.65 -35.41 21.70
CA LEU A 43 -22.50 -34.89 22.45
C LEU A 43 -21.53 -34.08 21.57
N SER A 44 -21.73 -34.08 20.24
CA SER A 44 -21.01 -33.23 19.28
C SER A 44 -21.37 -31.72 19.34
N GLY A 45 -22.19 -31.29 20.31
CA GLY A 45 -22.50 -29.87 20.51
C GLY A 45 -23.24 -29.59 21.82
N ASN A 46 -22.96 -28.43 22.43
CA ASN A 46 -23.43 -27.88 23.73
C ASN A 46 -24.42 -28.72 24.57
N GLY A 47 -24.01 -29.03 25.80
CA GLY A 47 -24.79 -29.81 26.77
C GLY A 47 -25.27 -29.00 27.97
N SER A 48 -26.59 -28.80 28.08
CA SER A 48 -27.26 -28.44 29.33
C SER A 48 -28.69 -29.00 29.35
N ALA A 49 -29.52 -28.63 28.36
CA ALA A 49 -30.90 -29.11 28.20
C ALA A 49 -31.06 -30.64 28.00
N LYS A 50 -29.97 -31.39 27.84
CA LYS A 50 -29.97 -32.82 27.45
C LYS A 50 -30.08 -33.78 28.64
N LEU A 51 -29.69 -33.37 29.84
CA LEU A 51 -29.69 -34.24 31.02
C LEU A 51 -31.10 -34.54 31.55
N GLY A 52 -32.01 -33.56 31.47
CA GLY A 52 -33.41 -33.73 31.89
C GLY A 52 -34.16 -34.80 31.08
N THR A 53 -33.97 -34.83 29.76
CA THR A 53 -34.61 -35.81 28.86
C THR A 53 -34.12 -37.23 29.13
N VAL A 54 -32.84 -37.41 29.43
CA VAL A 54 -32.30 -38.73 29.81
C VAL A 54 -32.88 -39.17 31.16
N ALA A 55 -32.96 -38.26 32.14
CA ALA A 55 -33.52 -38.56 33.46
C ALA A 55 -35.01 -38.97 33.39
N THR A 56 -35.83 -38.29 32.59
CA THR A 56 -37.26 -38.63 32.45
C THR A 56 -37.48 -39.94 31.69
N VAL A 57 -36.69 -40.22 30.63
CA VAL A 57 -36.78 -41.50 29.90
C VAL A 57 -36.31 -42.67 30.76
N VAL A 58 -35.23 -42.51 31.55
CA VAL A 58 -34.77 -43.55 32.49
C VAL A 58 -35.78 -43.77 33.62
N ALA A 59 -36.41 -42.72 34.15
CA ALA A 59 -37.48 -42.85 35.14
C ALA A 59 -38.71 -43.61 34.58
N ALA A 60 -39.12 -43.30 33.34
CA ALA A 60 -40.20 -44.02 32.66
C ALA A 60 -39.85 -45.50 32.44
N ALA A 61 -38.65 -45.79 31.91
CA ALA A 61 -38.19 -47.17 31.69
C ALA A 61 -38.11 -47.99 32.99
N ASN A 62 -37.64 -47.40 34.08
CA ASN A 62 -37.62 -48.04 35.40
C ASN A 62 -39.03 -48.30 35.95
N SER A 63 -39.99 -47.41 35.70
CA SER A 63 -41.39 -47.63 36.07
C SER A 63 -41.99 -48.81 35.30
N THR A 64 -41.82 -48.86 33.98
CA THR A 64 -42.30 -49.96 33.13
C THR A 64 -41.65 -51.28 33.51
N ALA A 65 -40.35 -51.30 33.81
CA ALA A 65 -39.65 -52.51 34.26
C ALA A 65 -40.16 -53.02 35.62
N LEU A 66 -40.44 -52.11 36.56
CA LEU A 66 -41.01 -52.45 37.87
C LEU A 66 -42.46 -53.00 37.75
N GLU A 67 -43.23 -52.51 36.79
CA GLU A 67 -44.58 -53.00 36.50
C GLU A 67 -44.56 -54.38 35.82
N CYS A 68 -43.71 -54.56 34.80
CA CYS A 68 -43.48 -55.86 34.14
C CYS A 68 -42.99 -56.93 35.14
N SER A 69 -42.16 -56.57 36.12
CA SER A 69 -41.71 -57.48 37.18
C SER A 69 -42.87 -58.04 38.01
N LYS A 70 -43.89 -57.23 38.30
CA LYS A 70 -45.10 -57.66 39.01
C LYS A 70 -45.98 -58.60 38.17
N GLU A 71 -46.08 -58.35 36.86
CA GLU A 71 -46.77 -59.28 35.95
C GLU A 71 -46.07 -60.64 35.87
N ILE A 72 -44.72 -60.67 35.85
CA ILE A 72 -43.94 -61.91 35.89
C ILE A 72 -44.20 -62.67 37.19
N GLU A 73 -44.18 -62.00 38.34
CA GLU A 73 -44.44 -62.63 39.64
C GLU A 73 -45.87 -63.21 39.71
N ALA A 74 -46.87 -62.46 39.23
CA ALA A 74 -48.25 -62.93 39.14
C ALA A 74 -48.40 -64.14 38.19
N ALA A 75 -47.76 -64.11 37.02
CA ALA A 75 -47.75 -65.23 36.08
C ALA A 75 -47.05 -66.47 36.66
N MET A 76 -45.97 -66.28 37.43
CA MET A 76 -45.26 -67.36 38.12
C MET A 76 -46.13 -68.01 39.21
N GLN A 77 -46.91 -67.24 39.97
CA GLN A 77 -47.88 -67.80 40.93
C GLN A 77 -49.01 -68.59 40.25
N VAL A 78 -49.47 -68.17 39.07
CA VAL A 78 -50.44 -68.95 38.26
C VAL A 78 -49.81 -70.24 37.74
N SER A 79 -48.58 -70.19 37.23
CA SER A 79 -47.84 -71.38 36.78
C SER A 79 -47.64 -72.39 37.92
N MET A 80 -47.23 -71.94 39.10
CA MET A 80 -47.05 -72.79 40.28
C MET A 80 -48.38 -73.44 40.74
N ARG A 81 -49.49 -72.70 40.66
CA ARG A 81 -50.84 -73.25 40.95
C ARG A 81 -51.25 -74.33 39.95
N ASN A 82 -50.91 -74.15 38.67
CA ASN A 82 -51.17 -75.16 37.63
C ASN A 82 -50.27 -76.40 37.79
N ALA A 83 -48.98 -76.22 38.10
CA ALA A 83 -48.04 -77.32 38.33
C ALA A 83 -48.44 -78.20 39.52
N LEU A 84 -49.02 -77.62 40.57
CA LEU A 84 -49.60 -78.34 41.72
C LEU A 84 -51.00 -78.93 41.44
N GLY A 85 -51.62 -78.60 40.30
CA GLY A 85 -52.99 -79.01 39.96
C GLY A 85 -53.11 -80.32 39.17
N VAL A 86 -52.01 -80.89 38.66
CA VAL A 86 -52.04 -82.05 37.74
C VAL A 86 -51.74 -83.36 38.47
N MET A 87 -52.69 -83.84 39.30
CA MET A 87 -52.62 -85.16 39.95
C MET A 87 -53.99 -85.86 40.05
N THR A 88 -54.63 -86.17 38.92
CA THR A 88 -55.88 -86.97 38.89
C THR A 88 -55.91 -88.05 37.80
N ASN A 89 -54.77 -88.69 37.49
CA ASN A 89 -54.77 -89.93 36.72
C ASN A 89 -55.27 -91.08 37.61
N LYS A 90 -56.46 -91.62 37.32
CA LYS A 90 -56.99 -92.80 38.02
C LYS A 90 -56.18 -94.04 37.62
N PRO A 91 -55.60 -94.80 38.57
CA PRO A 91 -55.20 -96.17 38.27
C PRO A 91 -56.46 -97.01 38.04
N ILE A 92 -56.49 -97.77 36.95
CA ILE A 92 -57.44 -98.87 36.76
C ILE A 92 -56.76 -100.09 37.37
N ASP A 93 -57.12 -100.40 38.61
CA ASP A 93 -56.53 -101.50 39.37
C ASP A 93 -57.29 -102.81 39.10
N GLY A 94 -56.53 -103.87 38.82
CA GLY A 94 -57.03 -105.17 38.38
C GLY A 94 -55.91 -106.01 37.74
N PRO A 95 -55.98 -107.35 37.78
CA PRO A 95 -54.94 -108.22 37.24
C PRO A 95 -54.89 -108.09 35.71
N MET A 96 -53.92 -107.33 35.21
CA MET A 96 -53.76 -107.03 33.80
C MET A 96 -53.10 -108.21 33.08
N ASP A 97 -53.86 -108.85 32.20
CA ASP A 97 -53.41 -109.97 31.36
C ASP A 97 -52.16 -109.62 30.53
N ASP A 98 -51.15 -110.50 30.49
CA ASP A 98 -49.86 -110.27 29.81
C ASP A 98 -50.02 -109.91 28.33
N LEU A 99 -51.01 -110.51 27.65
CA LEU A 99 -51.33 -110.18 26.26
C LEU A 99 -51.88 -108.75 26.11
N THR A 100 -52.56 -108.24 27.14
CA THR A 100 -53.04 -106.86 27.21
C THR A 100 -51.89 -105.88 27.52
N ILE A 101 -50.99 -106.23 28.45
CA ILE A 101 -49.76 -105.46 28.73
C ILE A 101 -48.90 -105.33 27.46
N MET A 102 -48.70 -106.43 26.73
CA MET A 102 -47.92 -106.46 25.49
C MET A 102 -48.53 -105.58 24.40
N LYS A 103 -49.87 -105.63 24.20
CA LYS A 103 -50.58 -104.80 23.22
C LYS A 103 -50.49 -103.31 23.54
N GLU A 104 -50.70 -102.92 24.79
CA GLU A 104 -50.60 -101.51 25.18
C GLU A 104 -49.15 -101.01 25.11
N THR A 105 -48.17 -101.85 25.46
CA THR A 105 -46.74 -101.53 25.30
C THR A 105 -46.39 -101.27 23.83
N LEU A 106 -46.88 -102.10 22.90
CA LEU A 106 -46.69 -101.89 21.46
C LEU A 106 -47.40 -100.62 20.97
N ARG A 107 -48.65 -100.38 21.41
CA ARG A 107 -49.41 -99.16 21.08
C ARG A 107 -48.68 -97.88 21.50
N VAL A 108 -48.14 -97.87 22.73
CA VAL A 108 -47.35 -96.75 23.26
C VAL A 108 -46.04 -96.59 22.48
N LYS A 109 -45.38 -97.68 22.06
CA LYS A 109 -44.14 -97.60 21.26
C LYS A 109 -44.38 -97.09 19.83
N ASP A 110 -45.48 -97.49 19.18
CA ASP A 110 -45.88 -96.90 17.90
C ASP A 110 -46.23 -95.42 18.05
N GLU A 111 -46.88 -95.02 19.14
CA GLU A 111 -47.18 -93.62 19.44
C GLU A 111 -45.91 -92.80 19.74
N GLU A 112 -44.94 -93.33 20.50
CA GLU A 112 -43.61 -92.75 20.69
C GLU A 112 -42.86 -92.57 19.36
N LEU A 113 -42.87 -93.57 18.47
CA LEU A 113 -42.23 -93.48 17.16
C LEU A 113 -42.91 -92.45 16.26
N GLN A 114 -44.24 -92.35 16.28
CA GLN A 114 -44.99 -91.32 15.54
C GLN A 114 -44.77 -89.90 16.10
N ASN A 115 -44.59 -89.76 17.42
CA ASN A 115 -44.18 -88.51 18.05
C ASN A 115 -42.75 -88.12 17.59
N LEU A 116 -41.78 -89.04 17.71
CA LEU A 116 -40.40 -88.80 17.28
C LEU A 116 -40.31 -88.44 15.77
N ALA A 117 -41.10 -89.10 14.92
CA ALA A 117 -41.18 -88.79 13.50
C ALA A 117 -41.91 -87.48 13.16
N ARG A 118 -42.64 -86.87 14.10
CA ARG A 118 -43.12 -85.48 14.00
C ARG A 118 -42.04 -84.50 14.46
N ASP A 119 -41.42 -84.77 15.61
CA ASP A 119 -40.36 -83.93 16.18
C ASP A 119 -39.14 -83.79 15.26
N LEU A 120 -38.73 -84.87 14.58
CA LEU A 120 -37.65 -84.82 13.59
C LEU A 120 -38.00 -83.88 12.43
N ARG A 121 -39.19 -84.02 11.82
CA ARG A 121 -39.63 -83.12 10.73
C ARG A 121 -39.78 -81.66 11.17
N ALA A 122 -40.19 -81.43 12.42
CA ALA A 122 -40.22 -80.08 12.99
C ALA A 122 -38.79 -79.49 13.10
N ARG A 123 -37.83 -80.28 13.61
CA ARG A 123 -36.42 -79.88 13.69
C ARG A 123 -35.81 -79.66 12.31
N ASP A 124 -36.10 -80.51 11.33
CA ASP A 124 -35.64 -80.34 9.93
C ASP A 124 -36.16 -79.03 9.34
N SER A 125 -37.43 -78.67 9.61
CA SER A 125 -38.01 -77.39 9.21
C SER A 125 -37.30 -76.20 9.86
N THR A 126 -37.00 -76.28 11.16
CA THR A 126 -36.24 -75.23 11.88
C THR A 126 -34.79 -75.14 11.39
N ILE A 127 -34.15 -76.27 11.09
CA ILE A 127 -32.79 -76.31 10.52
C ILE A 127 -32.78 -75.62 9.14
N LYS A 128 -33.79 -75.88 8.29
CA LYS A 128 -33.94 -75.19 7.01
C LYS A 128 -34.11 -73.68 7.19
N GLU A 129 -35.01 -73.25 8.07
CA GLU A 129 -35.26 -71.84 8.37
C GLU A 129 -34.00 -71.11 8.89
N ILE A 130 -33.20 -71.79 9.72
CA ILE A 130 -31.91 -71.27 10.19
C ILE A 130 -30.89 -71.17 9.04
N ALA A 131 -30.82 -72.19 8.16
CA ALA A 131 -29.92 -72.18 7.01
C ALA A 131 -30.26 -71.06 6.01
N GLU A 132 -31.55 -70.83 5.77
CA GLU A 132 -32.08 -69.77 4.91
C GLU A 132 -31.68 -68.38 5.47
N LYS A 133 -31.94 -68.13 6.75
CA LYS A 133 -31.53 -66.89 7.45
C LYS A 133 -30.01 -66.68 7.51
N LEU A 134 -29.22 -67.76 7.55
CA LEU A 134 -27.76 -67.67 7.47
C LEU A 134 -27.27 -67.31 6.06
N SER A 135 -27.97 -67.75 5.00
CA SER A 135 -27.71 -67.30 3.62
C SER A 135 -28.03 -65.82 3.46
N GLU A 136 -29.24 -65.39 3.87
CA GLU A 136 -29.65 -63.97 3.86
C GLU A 136 -28.64 -63.08 4.61
N THR A 137 -28.14 -63.55 5.77
CA THR A 137 -27.14 -62.82 6.56
C THR A 137 -25.78 -62.76 5.87
N ALA A 138 -25.36 -63.82 5.19
CA ALA A 138 -24.11 -63.85 4.44
C ALA A 138 -24.16 -62.93 3.20
N GLU A 139 -25.25 -63.00 2.43
CA GLU A 139 -25.49 -62.15 1.26
C GLU A 139 -25.58 -60.67 1.65
N ALA A 140 -26.26 -60.35 2.75
CA ALA A 140 -26.29 -58.99 3.30
C ALA A 140 -24.91 -58.51 3.77
N ALA A 141 -24.08 -59.38 4.34
CA ALA A 141 -22.71 -59.05 4.74
C ALA A 141 -21.78 -58.83 3.53
N GLU A 142 -21.89 -59.64 2.47
CA GLU A 142 -21.14 -59.46 1.23
C GLU A 142 -21.53 -58.17 0.50
N ALA A 143 -22.83 -57.86 0.43
CA ALA A 143 -23.34 -56.60 -0.10
C ALA A 143 -22.83 -55.39 0.71
N ALA A 144 -22.84 -55.47 2.04
CA ALA A 144 -22.33 -54.43 2.92
C ALA A 144 -20.80 -54.24 2.78
N ALA A 145 -20.04 -55.32 2.65
CA ALA A 145 -18.59 -55.26 2.42
C ALA A 145 -18.26 -54.64 1.04
N SER A 146 -19.02 -54.99 0.01
CA SER A 146 -18.89 -54.44 -1.35
C SER A 146 -19.23 -52.95 -1.39
N ALA A 147 -20.29 -52.53 -0.68
CA ALA A 147 -20.64 -51.12 -0.51
C ALA A 147 -19.54 -50.35 0.25
N ALA A 148 -19.00 -50.91 1.34
CA ALA A 148 -17.90 -50.30 2.09
C ALA A 148 -16.63 -50.14 1.23
N HIS A 149 -16.26 -51.14 0.44
CA HIS A 149 -15.09 -51.08 -0.45
C HIS A 149 -15.25 -50.02 -1.54
N THR A 150 -16.43 -49.95 -2.19
CA THR A 150 -16.70 -48.92 -3.22
C THR A 150 -16.74 -47.51 -2.63
N MET A 151 -17.27 -47.34 -1.42
CA MET A 151 -17.20 -46.06 -0.70
C MET A 151 -15.76 -45.67 -0.32
N ASP A 152 -14.92 -46.62 0.12
CA ASP A 152 -13.52 -46.32 0.45
C ASP A 152 -12.71 -45.93 -0.79
N GLU A 153 -12.98 -46.55 -1.94
CA GLU A 153 -12.34 -46.17 -3.20
C GLU A 153 -12.70 -44.74 -3.63
N GLN A 154 -13.98 -44.36 -3.55
CA GLN A 154 -14.38 -42.98 -3.83
C GLN A 154 -13.78 -41.98 -2.82
N ARG A 155 -13.70 -42.35 -1.53
CA ARG A 155 -13.01 -41.56 -0.50
C ARG A 155 -11.53 -41.38 -0.85
N ARG A 156 -10.85 -42.44 -1.28
CA ARG A 156 -9.43 -42.45 -1.68
C ARG A 156 -9.17 -41.52 -2.86
N ILE A 157 -9.99 -41.61 -3.91
CA ILE A 157 -9.92 -40.72 -5.08
C ILE A 157 -10.16 -39.25 -4.67
N ALA A 158 -11.18 -38.99 -3.86
CA ALA A 158 -11.49 -37.64 -3.38
C ALA A 158 -10.35 -37.03 -2.53
N CYS A 159 -9.72 -37.81 -1.64
CA CYS A 159 -8.54 -37.34 -0.89
C CYS A 159 -7.39 -36.94 -1.81
N SER A 160 -7.04 -37.77 -2.81
CA SER A 160 -5.96 -37.45 -3.75
C SER A 160 -6.25 -36.21 -4.61
N GLU A 161 -7.51 -35.97 -4.98
CA GLU A 161 -7.91 -34.74 -5.68
C GLU A 161 -7.81 -33.49 -4.77
N ILE A 162 -8.21 -33.60 -3.50
CA ILE A 162 -8.05 -32.54 -2.49
C ILE A 162 -6.57 -32.21 -2.28
N GLU A 163 -5.70 -33.21 -2.15
CA GLU A 163 -4.25 -33.03 -2.04
C GLU A 163 -3.67 -32.33 -3.28
N ARG A 164 -4.06 -32.77 -4.47
CA ARG A 164 -3.63 -32.18 -5.76
C ARG A 164 -4.08 -30.72 -5.90
N LEU A 165 -5.32 -30.40 -5.50
CA LEU A 165 -5.84 -29.03 -5.49
C LEU A 165 -5.11 -28.18 -4.45
N THR A 166 -4.90 -28.68 -3.24
CA THR A 166 -4.17 -27.98 -2.16
C THR A 166 -2.75 -27.61 -2.63
N GLN A 167 -2.00 -28.55 -3.21
CA GLN A 167 -0.68 -28.26 -3.78
C GLN A 167 -0.72 -27.24 -4.93
N LYS A 168 -1.79 -27.22 -5.74
CA LYS A 168 -1.95 -26.21 -6.81
C LYS A 168 -2.16 -24.81 -6.22
N TYR A 169 -3.07 -24.67 -5.25
CA TYR A 169 -3.35 -23.40 -4.59
C TYR A 169 -2.18 -22.90 -3.75
N GLU A 170 -1.43 -23.78 -3.08
CA GLU A 170 -0.21 -23.44 -2.36
C GLU A 170 0.87 -22.88 -3.31
N LYS A 171 1.13 -23.56 -4.43
CA LYS A 171 2.08 -23.07 -5.47
C LYS A 171 1.65 -21.72 -6.05
N GLN A 172 0.34 -21.52 -6.26
CA GLN A 172 -0.21 -20.24 -6.72
C GLN A 172 -0.06 -19.14 -5.65
N LEU A 173 -0.34 -19.44 -4.39
CA LEU A 173 -0.18 -18.52 -3.25
C LEU A 173 1.28 -18.09 -3.07
N VAL A 174 2.22 -19.04 -3.16
CA VAL A 174 3.67 -18.74 -3.12
C VAL A 174 4.08 -17.86 -4.30
N SER A 175 3.62 -18.15 -5.51
CA SER A 175 3.92 -17.33 -6.69
C SER A 175 3.40 -15.89 -6.53
N SER A 176 2.14 -15.71 -6.12
CA SER A 176 1.54 -14.39 -5.87
C SER A 176 2.25 -13.65 -4.74
N LYS A 177 2.64 -14.34 -3.66
CA LYS A 177 3.38 -13.76 -2.53
C LYS A 177 4.77 -13.27 -2.93
N THR A 178 5.46 -13.97 -3.83
CA THR A 178 6.74 -13.51 -4.39
C THR A 178 6.56 -12.30 -5.31
N LYS A 179 5.55 -12.31 -6.19
CA LYS A 179 5.24 -11.15 -7.04
C LYS A 179 4.87 -9.90 -6.24
N LEU A 180 4.12 -10.05 -5.15
CA LEU A 180 3.76 -8.95 -4.25
C LEU A 180 5.02 -8.30 -3.65
N LYS A 181 5.94 -9.10 -3.11
CA LYS A 181 7.25 -8.60 -2.62
C LYS A 181 8.03 -7.85 -3.71
N GLU A 182 8.07 -8.41 -4.93
CA GLU A 182 8.77 -7.79 -6.05
C GLU A 182 8.14 -6.42 -6.43
N SER A 183 6.81 -6.26 -6.30
CA SER A 183 6.16 -4.96 -6.45
C SER A 183 6.41 -4.02 -5.25
N ASP A 184 6.41 -4.53 -4.01
CA ASP A 184 6.69 -3.73 -2.81
C ASP A 184 8.12 -3.16 -2.85
N GLU A 185 9.09 -3.96 -3.29
CA GLU A 185 10.50 -3.56 -3.48
C GLU A 185 10.65 -2.47 -4.56
N LYS A 186 9.88 -2.57 -5.67
CA LYS A 186 9.82 -1.53 -6.72
C LYS A 186 9.17 -0.24 -6.23
N VAL A 187 8.07 -0.32 -5.49
CA VAL A 187 7.42 0.84 -4.86
C VAL A 187 8.38 1.52 -3.87
N ALA A 188 9.11 0.75 -3.07
CA ALA A 188 10.13 1.27 -2.17
C ALA A 188 11.31 1.93 -2.91
N ALA A 189 11.68 1.46 -4.11
CA ALA A 189 12.70 2.08 -4.95
C ALA A 189 12.21 3.42 -5.53
N LEU A 190 11.06 3.43 -6.20
CA LEU A 190 10.43 4.64 -6.76
C LEU A 190 10.16 5.71 -5.70
N THR A 191 9.83 5.30 -4.47
CA THR A 191 9.67 6.21 -3.32
C THR A 191 10.99 6.91 -2.96
N ARG A 192 12.12 6.19 -2.96
CA ARG A 192 13.45 6.77 -2.72
C ARG A 192 13.90 7.71 -3.84
N GLU A 193 13.63 7.35 -5.09
CA GLU A 193 13.92 8.18 -6.26
C GLU A 193 13.10 9.48 -6.25
N ARG A 194 11.79 9.39 -5.96
CA ARG A 194 10.91 10.55 -5.74
C ARG A 194 11.49 11.49 -4.68
N ASP A 195 11.94 10.97 -3.55
CA ASP A 195 12.45 11.78 -2.44
C ASP A 195 13.82 12.42 -2.74
N GLN A 196 14.60 11.84 -3.66
CA GLN A 196 15.80 12.46 -4.21
C GLN A 196 15.46 13.57 -5.22
N LEU A 197 14.50 13.35 -6.12
CA LEU A 197 14.01 14.36 -7.07
C LEU A 197 13.37 15.56 -6.36
N ILE A 198 12.62 15.32 -5.27
CA ILE A 198 12.08 16.37 -4.39
C ILE A 198 13.22 17.25 -3.83
N LYS A 199 14.29 16.65 -3.28
CA LYS A 199 15.44 17.40 -2.77
C LYS A 199 16.14 18.21 -3.86
N GLN A 200 16.35 17.63 -5.04
CA GLN A 200 16.97 18.31 -6.18
C GLN A 200 16.13 19.50 -6.66
N ARG A 201 14.81 19.33 -6.79
CA ARG A 201 13.86 20.40 -7.08
C ARG A 201 13.94 21.53 -6.05
N ASP A 202 13.95 21.18 -4.76
CA ASP A 202 13.91 22.17 -3.69
C ASP A 202 15.23 22.96 -3.57
N SER A 203 16.38 22.32 -3.79
CA SER A 203 17.67 23.01 -3.94
C SER A 203 17.68 23.95 -5.15
N ALA A 204 17.21 23.50 -6.32
CA ALA A 204 17.13 24.34 -7.52
C ALA A 204 16.17 25.53 -7.35
N LEU A 205 15.07 25.36 -6.61
CA LEU A 205 14.15 26.45 -6.26
C LEU A 205 14.81 27.47 -5.32
N GLN A 206 15.56 27.02 -4.31
CA GLN A 206 16.33 27.91 -3.41
C GLN A 206 17.39 28.70 -4.18
N GLU A 207 18.14 28.04 -5.07
CA GLU A 207 19.15 28.71 -5.90
C GLU A 207 18.51 29.74 -6.85
N ALA A 208 17.39 29.39 -7.49
CA ALA A 208 16.64 30.30 -8.33
C ALA A 208 15.97 31.46 -7.54
N GLN A 209 15.77 31.33 -6.23
CA GLN A 209 15.36 32.44 -5.36
C GLN A 209 16.55 33.36 -5.00
N LEU A 210 17.73 32.78 -4.75
CA LEU A 210 18.97 33.52 -4.53
C LEU A 210 19.34 34.36 -5.76
N TRP A 211 19.36 33.77 -6.96
CA TRP A 211 19.69 34.50 -8.19
C TRP A 211 18.68 35.60 -8.53
N ARG A 212 17.37 35.39 -8.28
CA ARG A 212 16.36 36.46 -8.40
C ARG A 212 16.64 37.62 -7.43
N SER A 213 17.09 37.30 -6.21
CA SER A 213 17.40 38.30 -5.17
C SER A 213 18.64 39.12 -5.51
N GLU A 214 19.72 38.49 -6.00
CA GLU A 214 20.91 39.22 -6.46
C GLU A 214 20.64 40.02 -7.74
N LEU A 215 19.82 39.50 -8.68
CA LEU A 215 19.39 40.25 -9.86
C LEU A 215 18.59 41.51 -9.48
N ALA A 216 17.74 41.44 -8.45
CA ALA A 216 17.03 42.62 -7.94
C ALA A 216 18.00 43.67 -7.37
N LYS A 217 18.94 43.27 -6.50
CA LYS A 217 19.99 44.15 -5.96
C LYS A 217 20.92 44.72 -7.05
N ALA A 218 21.18 43.96 -8.12
CA ALA A 218 21.97 44.42 -9.26
C ALA A 218 21.24 45.50 -10.06
N ARG A 219 19.93 45.32 -10.31
CA ARG A 219 19.07 46.31 -10.98
C ARG A 219 18.91 47.59 -10.17
N GLU A 220 18.71 47.48 -8.86
CA GLU A 220 18.68 48.63 -7.95
C GLU A 220 19.98 49.44 -8.02
N ARG A 221 21.13 48.77 -7.93
CA ARG A 221 22.45 49.41 -8.06
C ARG A 221 22.66 50.04 -9.44
N ALA A 222 22.17 49.43 -10.52
CA ALA A 222 22.24 50.00 -11.86
C ALA A 222 21.45 51.33 -11.96
N VAL A 223 20.21 51.37 -11.46
CA VAL A 223 19.38 52.60 -11.45
C VAL A 223 20.01 53.71 -10.60
N ILE A 224 20.64 53.38 -9.46
CA ILE A 224 21.36 54.35 -8.63
C ILE A 224 22.57 54.95 -9.37
N LEU A 225 23.31 54.13 -10.12
CA LEU A 225 24.45 54.55 -10.93
C LEU A 225 24.03 55.36 -12.15
N GLU A 226 23.00 54.93 -12.88
CA GLU A 226 22.41 55.66 -14.01
C GLU A 226 21.96 57.06 -13.58
N ALA A 227 21.21 57.16 -12.48
CA ALA A 227 20.83 58.45 -11.91
C ALA A 227 22.02 59.28 -11.41
N ALA A 228 23.16 58.67 -11.08
CA ALA A 228 24.40 59.38 -10.74
C ALA A 228 25.14 59.90 -11.99
N VAL A 229 25.14 59.14 -13.09
CA VAL A 229 25.67 59.55 -14.40
C VAL A 229 24.88 60.75 -14.93
N VAL A 230 23.54 60.68 -14.97
CA VAL A 230 22.70 61.80 -15.42
C VAL A 230 22.95 63.07 -14.59
N ARG A 231 23.15 62.94 -13.27
CA ARG A 231 23.53 64.07 -12.39
C ARG A 231 24.96 64.60 -12.59
N ALA A 232 25.85 63.83 -13.21
CA ALA A 232 27.19 64.27 -13.59
C ALA A 232 27.16 64.96 -14.96
N GLU A 233 26.48 64.37 -15.95
CA GLU A 233 26.25 64.94 -17.28
C GLU A 233 25.54 66.29 -17.20
N GLU A 234 24.52 66.43 -16.34
CA GLU A 234 23.85 67.72 -16.07
C GLU A 234 24.84 68.78 -15.59
N LYS A 235 25.74 68.43 -14.65
CA LYS A 235 26.75 69.37 -14.13
C LYS A 235 27.75 69.77 -15.21
N VAL A 236 28.22 68.82 -16.01
CA VAL A 236 29.13 69.08 -17.14
C VAL A 236 28.48 70.07 -18.10
N ARG A 237 27.25 69.80 -18.56
CA ARG A 237 26.51 70.67 -19.48
C ARG A 237 26.30 72.09 -18.93
N VAL A 238 26.02 72.22 -17.63
CA VAL A 238 25.90 73.53 -16.96
C VAL A 238 27.25 74.26 -16.93
N THR A 239 28.37 73.57 -16.65
CA THR A 239 29.71 74.20 -16.68
C THR A 239 30.18 74.53 -18.11
N GLU A 240 29.79 73.74 -19.11
CA GLU A 240 30.05 74.03 -20.52
C GLU A 240 29.28 75.27 -20.98
N ALA A 241 28.00 75.40 -20.63
CA ALA A 241 27.19 76.57 -20.95
C ALA A 241 27.70 77.86 -20.25
N ASP A 242 28.15 77.76 -19.00
CA ASP A 242 28.80 78.87 -18.28
C ASP A 242 30.14 79.27 -18.91
N ALA A 243 30.95 78.31 -19.35
CA ALA A 243 32.19 78.57 -20.09
C ALA A 243 31.92 79.20 -21.46
N GLU A 244 30.96 78.69 -22.22
CA GLU A 244 30.56 79.23 -23.53
C GLU A 244 30.00 80.65 -23.42
N ALA A 245 29.21 80.95 -22.37
CA ALA A 245 28.73 82.30 -22.09
C ALA A 245 29.88 83.27 -21.78
N LYS A 246 30.91 82.84 -21.03
CA LYS A 246 32.11 83.63 -20.74
C LYS A 246 32.98 83.85 -21.99
N ILE A 247 33.07 82.86 -22.87
CA ILE A 247 33.75 83.01 -24.17
C ILE A 247 33.03 84.06 -25.02
N LYS A 248 31.70 83.98 -25.16
CA LYS A 248 30.90 84.95 -25.93
C LYS A 248 30.98 86.38 -25.38
N ASP A 249 30.98 86.54 -24.05
CA ASP A 249 31.21 87.84 -23.39
C ASP A 249 32.63 88.38 -23.66
N ALA A 250 33.66 87.52 -23.67
CA ALA A 250 35.02 87.89 -24.03
C ALA A 250 35.17 88.26 -25.52
N GLU A 251 34.59 87.48 -26.43
CA GLU A 251 34.54 87.76 -27.88
C GLU A 251 33.83 89.09 -28.17
N GLN A 252 32.72 89.37 -27.49
CA GLN A 252 32.00 90.65 -27.62
C GLN A 252 32.84 91.83 -27.13
N LYS A 253 33.61 91.66 -26.04
CA LYS A 253 34.54 92.67 -25.51
C LYS A 253 35.75 92.87 -26.42
N GLU A 254 36.31 91.81 -27.01
CA GLU A 254 37.39 91.91 -27.99
C GLU A 254 36.90 92.62 -29.27
N SER A 255 35.70 92.27 -29.76
CA SER A 255 35.08 92.92 -30.91
C SER A 255 34.86 94.42 -30.68
N ALA A 256 34.39 94.81 -29.49
CA ALA A 256 34.29 96.21 -29.09
C ALA A 256 35.66 96.91 -29.04
N ALA A 257 36.65 96.33 -28.35
CA ALA A 257 37.99 96.90 -28.26
C ALA A 257 38.70 96.99 -29.62
N MET A 258 38.42 96.07 -30.55
CA MET A 258 38.94 96.09 -31.92
C MET A 258 38.27 97.20 -32.76
N LYS A 259 36.97 97.43 -32.57
CA LYS A 259 36.25 98.59 -33.15
C LYS A 259 36.78 99.92 -32.60
N ASP A 260 36.97 100.04 -31.29
CA ASP A 260 37.50 101.24 -30.64
C ASP A 260 38.94 101.53 -31.12
N LYS A 261 39.77 100.48 -31.27
CA LYS A 261 41.10 100.55 -31.90
C LYS A 261 41.02 101.02 -33.35
N GLN A 262 40.06 100.55 -34.13
CA GLN A 262 39.89 100.95 -35.54
C GLN A 262 39.46 102.42 -35.66
N GLU A 263 38.58 102.89 -34.76
CA GLU A 263 38.19 104.30 -34.67
C GLU A 263 39.37 105.19 -34.23
N LEU A 264 40.16 104.74 -33.24
CA LEU A 264 41.39 105.43 -32.82
C LEU A 264 42.44 105.49 -33.93
N LEU A 265 42.62 104.42 -34.71
CA LEU A 265 43.50 104.42 -35.89
C LEU A 265 43.00 105.37 -36.98
N ALA A 266 41.68 105.46 -37.22
CA ALA A 266 41.11 106.44 -38.12
C ALA A 266 41.37 107.89 -37.64
N TYR A 267 41.23 108.14 -36.34
CA TYR A 267 41.55 109.44 -35.72
C TYR A 267 43.04 109.80 -35.83
N VAL A 268 43.94 108.86 -35.56
CA VAL A 268 45.40 109.04 -35.74
C VAL A 268 45.75 109.32 -37.19
N ASN A 269 45.13 108.64 -38.16
CA ASN A 269 45.32 108.93 -39.59
C ASN A 269 44.85 110.34 -39.96
N VAL A 270 43.74 110.83 -39.39
CA VAL A 270 43.28 112.22 -39.58
C VAL A 270 44.27 113.23 -39.00
N LEU A 271 44.79 113.00 -37.79
CA LEU A 271 45.83 113.84 -37.17
C LEU A 271 47.13 113.82 -37.96
N GLN A 272 47.56 112.66 -38.45
CA GLN A 272 48.76 112.53 -39.29
C GLN A 272 48.59 113.26 -40.63
N ALA A 273 47.40 113.20 -41.23
CA ALA A 273 47.07 113.98 -42.43
C ALA A 273 46.92 115.49 -42.16
N GLN A 274 46.59 115.91 -40.94
CA GLN A 274 46.64 117.33 -40.53
C GLN A 274 48.09 117.80 -40.34
N LEU A 275 48.93 117.01 -39.67
CA LEU A 275 50.37 117.27 -39.51
C LEU A 275 51.11 117.30 -40.86
N GLN A 276 50.80 116.40 -41.79
CA GLN A 276 51.35 116.43 -43.14
C GLN A 276 50.93 117.70 -43.90
N ARG A 277 49.68 118.15 -43.76
CA ARG A 277 49.22 119.43 -44.34
C ARG A 277 49.96 120.62 -43.72
N GLN A 278 50.06 120.71 -42.39
CA GLN A 278 50.85 121.78 -41.75
C GLN A 278 52.35 121.72 -42.09
N HIS A 279 52.92 120.55 -42.32
CA HIS A 279 54.31 120.40 -42.78
C HIS A 279 54.48 120.79 -44.26
N ILE A 280 53.43 120.69 -45.08
CA ILE A 280 53.41 121.20 -46.46
C ILE A 280 53.22 122.72 -46.48
N ASP A 281 52.29 123.27 -45.68
CA ASP A 281 52.09 124.72 -45.51
C ASP A 281 53.36 125.38 -44.96
N SER A 282 53.96 124.82 -43.91
CA SER A 282 55.22 125.31 -43.31
C SER A 282 56.38 125.28 -44.31
N LYS A 283 56.44 124.25 -45.18
CA LYS A 283 57.41 124.18 -46.28
C LYS A 283 57.15 125.15 -47.44
N GLN A 284 56.03 125.88 -47.45
CA GLN A 284 55.82 127.03 -48.35
C GLN A 284 56.10 128.38 -47.67
N VAL A 285 56.41 128.40 -46.36
CA VAL A 285 56.53 129.64 -45.57
C VAL A 285 57.96 129.91 -45.07
N PHE A 286 58.83 128.90 -44.95
CA PHE A 286 60.24 129.12 -44.58
C PHE A 286 61.24 128.22 -45.34
N GLU A 287 61.92 128.82 -46.33
CA GLU A 287 63.30 128.48 -46.66
C GLU A 287 64.26 129.30 -45.76
N GLU A 288 65.54 128.93 -45.74
CA GLU A 288 66.66 129.53 -44.98
C GLU A 288 66.64 129.42 -43.43
N LYS A 289 67.30 128.34 -42.96
CA LYS A 289 68.62 128.39 -42.28
C LYS A 289 68.69 128.93 -40.83
N VAL A 290 69.15 128.07 -39.90
CA VAL A 290 70.40 128.19 -39.09
C VAL A 290 70.64 126.86 -38.32
N GLU A 291 71.85 126.67 -37.79
CA GLU A 291 72.47 125.40 -37.36
C GLU A 291 73.01 125.47 -35.90
N PHE A 292 73.51 124.34 -35.35
CA PHE A 292 74.19 124.13 -34.03
C PHE A 292 73.32 124.08 -32.74
N CYS A 293 73.73 123.44 -31.63
CA CYS A 293 74.43 122.14 -31.41
C CYS A 293 74.46 121.74 -29.90
N SER A 294 74.68 120.44 -29.62
CA SER A 294 75.29 119.82 -28.41
C SER A 294 74.59 119.78 -27.01
N ASP A 295 74.31 118.53 -26.60
CA ASP A 295 74.89 117.81 -25.43
C ASP A 295 74.15 117.59 -24.09
N MET A 296 74.54 116.48 -23.43
CA MET A 296 74.30 116.03 -22.03
C MET A 296 72.83 115.63 -21.66
N THR A 297 72.51 114.56 -20.91
CA THR A 297 73.32 113.56 -20.15
C THR A 297 72.57 112.24 -19.83
N LYS A 298 73.32 111.19 -19.44
CA LYS A 298 72.94 110.05 -18.53
C LYS A 298 71.99 108.92 -19.01
N HIS A 299 72.58 107.86 -19.55
CA HIS A 299 72.78 106.55 -18.87
C HIS A 299 71.74 106.05 -17.83
N VAL A 300 71.09 104.91 -18.12
CA VAL A 300 71.02 103.70 -17.26
C VAL A 300 70.97 102.48 -18.18
N ASP A 301 71.82 101.49 -17.89
CA ASP A 301 71.70 100.10 -18.33
C ASP A 301 71.89 99.22 -17.08
N SER A 302 71.19 98.09 -17.00
CA SER A 302 71.21 97.09 -15.93
C SER A 302 70.44 95.85 -16.42
N SER A 303 71.12 94.83 -16.94
CA SER A 303 71.64 93.67 -16.18
C SER A 303 70.54 92.93 -15.40
N GLU A 304 70.10 91.76 -15.86
CA GLU A 304 70.72 90.45 -15.52
C GLU A 304 70.65 90.07 -14.03
N GLU A 305 69.81 89.08 -13.71
CA GLU A 305 70.05 88.04 -12.68
C GLU A 305 69.05 86.89 -12.94
N ASN A 306 69.54 85.79 -13.50
CA ASN A 306 69.36 84.37 -13.13
C ASN A 306 68.07 83.88 -12.41
N VAL A 307 67.63 82.61 -12.49
CA VAL A 307 68.40 81.36 -12.74
C VAL A 307 67.54 80.25 -13.40
N ASP A 308 68.25 79.37 -14.11
CA ASP A 308 68.06 77.91 -14.22
C ASP A 308 66.91 77.22 -14.99
N LYS A 309 67.35 76.10 -15.59
CA LYS A 309 66.57 74.99 -16.16
C LYS A 309 66.39 73.93 -15.07
N ALA A 310 65.36 73.08 -15.15
CA ALA A 310 65.54 71.63 -15.36
C ALA A 310 64.24 70.79 -15.26
N CYS A 311 64.17 69.79 -16.14
CA CYS A 311 63.71 68.41 -15.94
C CYS A 311 62.54 68.07 -14.98
N LEU A 312 61.49 67.51 -15.58
CA LEU A 312 61.02 66.12 -15.33
C LEU A 312 61.68 65.36 -14.14
N SER A 313 60.89 64.90 -13.16
CA SER A 313 60.70 63.44 -12.84
C SER A 313 60.28 63.15 -11.38
N VAL A 314 59.26 62.29 -11.27
CA VAL A 314 59.14 61.13 -10.34
C VAL A 314 59.51 61.27 -8.84
N SER A 315 58.46 61.28 -8.01
CA SER A 315 58.26 60.52 -6.75
C SER A 315 59.44 60.17 -5.81
N ARG A 316 59.31 60.55 -4.52
CA ARG A 316 59.76 59.71 -3.39
C ARG A 316 58.92 59.90 -2.12
N ALA A 317 58.78 58.83 -1.33
CA ALA A 317 58.32 58.85 0.08
C ALA A 317 59.45 59.42 1.00
N ILE A 318 59.39 59.48 2.35
CA ILE A 318 58.95 58.57 3.45
C ILE A 318 59.01 59.40 4.79
N PRO A 319 58.95 58.89 6.06
CA PRO A 319 58.39 57.66 6.67
C PRO A 319 57.61 57.87 8.03
N VAL A 320 57.21 56.76 8.70
CA VAL A 320 56.83 56.55 10.15
C VAL A 320 55.69 57.40 10.78
N SER A 321 54.97 56.95 11.83
CA SER A 321 54.92 55.67 12.58
C SER A 321 53.48 55.43 13.10
N GLY A 322 53.03 54.20 13.40
CA GLY A 322 53.71 52.91 13.28
C GLY A 322 52.88 51.71 13.75
N GLU A 323 53.54 50.54 13.71
CA GLU A 323 53.30 49.26 14.41
C GLU A 323 51.99 48.45 14.12
N SER A 324 51.99 47.14 13.79
CA SER A 324 52.63 45.89 14.33
C SER A 324 51.58 45.10 15.14
N VAL A 325 51.37 43.77 15.09
CA VAL A 325 51.89 42.58 14.36
C VAL A 325 50.80 41.46 14.47
N ILE A 326 50.70 40.29 13.82
CA ILE A 326 51.44 39.44 12.84
C ILE A 326 50.33 38.77 11.94
N HIS A 327 50.38 37.68 11.13
CA HIS A 327 51.23 36.52 10.88
C HIS A 327 51.23 36.15 9.37
N MET A 328 51.91 35.08 8.99
CA MET A 328 52.10 34.60 7.61
C MET A 328 51.65 33.14 7.39
N SER A 329 51.34 32.81 6.12
CA SER A 329 51.72 31.63 5.29
C SER A 329 50.69 31.51 4.14
N GLU A 330 51.08 31.52 2.85
CA GLU A 330 51.67 30.43 2.04
C GLU A 330 50.66 29.29 1.78
N ASP A 331 50.52 28.72 0.57
CA ASP A 331 51.55 28.42 -0.44
C ASP A 331 51.07 28.59 -1.93
N GLN A 332 51.91 28.23 -2.90
CA GLN A 332 51.83 28.50 -4.35
C GLN A 332 51.01 27.50 -5.19
N ALA A 333 50.49 27.95 -6.34
CA ALA A 333 50.41 27.14 -7.57
C ALA A 333 50.28 28.03 -8.84
N ASN A 334 50.90 27.61 -9.94
CA ASN A 334 50.93 28.31 -11.23
C ASN A 334 49.76 27.88 -12.15
N PRO A 335 49.07 28.78 -12.88
CA PRO A 335 47.93 28.40 -13.74
C PRO A 335 48.36 27.73 -15.06
N GLN A 336 47.50 26.85 -15.57
CA GLN A 336 47.64 26.18 -16.87
C GLN A 336 46.28 26.19 -17.59
N PRO A 337 46.19 26.49 -18.90
CA PRO A 337 44.93 26.86 -19.54
C PRO A 337 44.02 25.66 -19.85
N VAL A 338 42.72 25.83 -19.59
CA VAL A 338 41.70 24.81 -19.90
C VAL A 338 41.24 24.95 -21.36
N ARG A 339 41.78 24.05 -22.17
CA ARG A 339 41.29 23.48 -23.43
C ARG A 339 39.85 23.81 -23.85
N GLU A 340 39.69 24.23 -25.11
CA GLU A 340 38.39 24.36 -25.80
C GLU A 340 37.65 23.02 -25.88
N GLY A 341 36.32 23.05 -25.73
CA GLY A 341 35.44 21.88 -25.86
C GLY A 341 34.24 22.20 -26.76
N GLU A 342 33.94 21.29 -27.67
CA GLU A 342 33.01 21.50 -28.78
C GLU A 342 31.55 21.65 -28.33
N TRP A 343 30.85 22.67 -28.87
CA TRP A 343 29.40 22.80 -28.78
C TRP A 343 28.78 22.23 -30.07
N SER A 344 28.34 20.98 -30.02
CA SER A 344 27.70 20.30 -31.15
C SER A 344 26.25 19.91 -30.83
N ASP A 345 25.37 20.18 -31.80
CA ASP A 345 24.01 19.64 -31.97
C ASP A 345 23.04 19.70 -30.76
N ILE A 346 22.36 20.84 -30.62
CA ILE A 346 20.97 20.87 -30.14
C ILE A 346 20.08 21.17 -31.35
N GLN A 347 19.36 20.16 -31.84
CA GLN A 347 18.34 20.35 -32.88
C GLN A 347 17.13 21.09 -32.28
N ALA A 348 16.71 22.17 -32.94
CA ALA A 348 15.53 22.93 -32.54
C ALA A 348 14.24 22.19 -32.94
N THR A 349 13.59 21.52 -31.98
CA THR A 349 12.29 20.88 -32.18
C THR A 349 11.16 21.88 -31.96
N ASP A 350 10.29 22.06 -32.96
CA ASP A 350 9.12 22.96 -32.88
C ASP A 350 8.12 22.50 -31.80
N ALA A 351 8.17 23.13 -30.62
CA ALA A 351 7.22 22.92 -29.53
C ALA A 351 6.16 24.03 -29.52
N ARG A 352 4.95 23.73 -30.01
CA ARG A 352 3.84 24.69 -30.11
C ARG A 352 3.33 25.11 -28.72
N ILE A 353 3.15 26.41 -28.53
CA ILE A 353 2.54 26.98 -27.31
C ILE A 353 1.02 26.73 -27.35
N ALA A 354 0.56 25.64 -26.73
CA ALA A 354 -0.86 25.32 -26.59
C ALA A 354 -1.12 24.37 -25.39
N ASP A 355 -1.13 24.92 -24.18
CA ASP A 355 -2.05 24.56 -23.07
C ASP A 355 -1.62 25.26 -21.76
N VAL A 356 -2.06 26.52 -21.58
CA VAL A 356 -2.08 27.17 -20.26
C VAL A 356 -3.49 27.06 -19.72
N ARG A 357 -3.73 26.08 -18.84
CA ARG A 357 -4.98 26.01 -18.07
C ARG A 357 -4.82 26.75 -16.74
N GLU A 358 -5.77 27.63 -16.49
CA GLU A 358 -5.95 28.35 -15.23
C GLU A 358 -6.30 27.36 -14.09
N VAL A 359 -5.69 27.55 -12.92
CA VAL A 359 -5.89 26.67 -11.76
C VAL A 359 -6.92 27.28 -10.81
N GLY A 360 -8.12 26.72 -10.80
CA GLY A 360 -9.18 27.09 -9.85
C GLY A 360 -8.86 26.65 -8.41
N PRO A 361 -9.44 27.33 -7.39
CA PRO A 361 -9.21 27.01 -5.98
C PRO A 361 -9.82 25.66 -5.56
N PRO A 362 -9.28 25.01 -4.51
CA PRO A 362 -9.67 23.65 -4.13
C PRO A 362 -11.07 23.58 -3.52
N GLN A 363 -11.85 22.56 -3.92
CA GLN A 363 -13.06 22.15 -3.22
C GLN A 363 -12.76 21.08 -2.15
N VAL A 364 -13.62 21.04 -1.14
CA VAL A 364 -13.49 20.24 0.08
C VAL A 364 -14.07 18.82 -0.12
N GLU A 365 -13.59 17.91 0.72
CA GLU A 365 -13.95 16.49 0.87
C GLU A 365 -15.40 16.09 0.47
N ALA A 366 -15.49 15.10 -0.43
CA ALA A 366 -16.59 14.15 -0.51
C ALA A 366 -16.04 12.83 -1.07
N GLY A 367 -16.29 11.70 -0.40
CA GLY A 367 -15.71 10.41 -0.76
C GLY A 367 -16.68 9.44 -1.44
N SER A 368 -16.18 8.69 -2.41
CA SER A 368 -16.58 7.29 -2.63
C SER A 368 -15.35 6.49 -3.10
N LEU A 369 -15.27 5.22 -2.67
CA LEU A 369 -14.24 4.26 -3.08
C LEU A 369 -14.92 3.00 -3.62
N ASP A 370 -15.44 3.09 -4.84
CA ASP A 370 -16.04 1.96 -5.54
C ASP A 370 -14.98 1.15 -6.28
N ILE A 371 -14.70 -0.05 -5.77
CA ILE A 371 -13.79 -1.02 -6.38
C ILE A 371 -14.61 -1.88 -7.37
N PRO A 372 -14.30 -1.88 -8.69
CA PRO A 372 -15.04 -2.70 -9.64
C PRO A 372 -14.74 -4.18 -9.43
N VAL A 373 -15.76 -4.93 -9.00
CA VAL A 373 -15.72 -6.40 -8.91
C VAL A 373 -15.87 -7.00 -10.31
N VAL A 374 -15.14 -8.09 -10.57
CA VAL A 374 -15.09 -8.77 -11.87
C VAL A 374 -16.43 -9.45 -12.20
N HIS A 375 -16.89 -9.28 -13.43
CA HIS A 375 -17.82 -10.21 -14.08
C HIS A 375 -17.10 -10.91 -15.24
N ASP A 376 -16.96 -12.23 -15.14
CA ASP A 376 -16.47 -13.06 -16.25
C ASP A 376 -17.51 -13.11 -17.39
N THR A 377 -17.04 -13.02 -18.63
CA THR A 377 -17.91 -13.07 -19.81
C THR A 377 -18.00 -14.50 -20.34
N GLN A 378 -19.15 -15.15 -20.18
CA GLN A 378 -19.39 -16.49 -20.75
C GLN A 378 -20.82 -16.61 -21.31
N GLU A 379 -20.99 -16.30 -22.61
CA GLU A 379 -22.19 -16.64 -23.39
C GLU A 379 -21.83 -17.26 -24.76
N GLN A 380 -22.73 -18.13 -25.23
CA GLN A 380 -22.72 -19.09 -26.37
C GLN A 380 -22.55 -20.52 -25.83
N GLY A 381 -23.59 -21.38 -25.79
CA GLY A 381 -24.59 -21.67 -26.83
C GLY A 381 -24.10 -22.92 -27.60
N VAL A 382 -24.87 -23.97 -27.90
CA VAL A 382 -26.32 -24.26 -27.90
C VAL A 382 -26.45 -25.78 -27.58
N ALA A 383 -27.45 -26.30 -26.85
CA ALA A 383 -28.71 -26.78 -27.42
C ALA A 383 -29.73 -27.28 -26.38
N SER A 384 -31.01 -27.24 -26.77
CA SER A 384 -32.16 -27.83 -26.07
C SER A 384 -32.24 -29.34 -26.27
N TYR A 385 -32.80 -30.09 -25.30
CA TYR A 385 -33.99 -30.91 -25.52
C TYR A 385 -34.74 -31.19 -24.21
N HIS A 386 -36.05 -30.95 -24.20
CA HIS A 386 -36.96 -31.43 -23.14
C HIS A 386 -37.26 -32.92 -23.33
N HIS A 387 -37.33 -33.69 -22.23
CA HIS A 387 -38.51 -34.52 -21.93
C HIS A 387 -38.68 -34.77 -20.42
N GLN A 388 -39.94 -34.93 -20.03
CA GLN A 388 -40.47 -35.39 -18.75
C GLN A 388 -41.81 -36.11 -19.07
N PRO A 389 -42.42 -36.88 -18.16
CA PRO A 389 -41.99 -37.19 -16.79
C PRO A 389 -41.10 -38.43 -16.66
#